data_AF-A0A2N0ZYI2-F1
#
_entry.id   AF-A0A2N0ZYI2-F1
#
_cell.length_a   1.000
_cell.length_b   1.000
_cell.length_c   1.000
_cell.angle_alpha   90.00
_cell.angle_beta   90.00
_cell.angle_gamma   90.00
#
_symmetry.space_group_name_H-M   'P 1'
#
loop_
_entity.id
_entity.type
_entity.pdbx_description
1 polymer ?
#
loop_
_entity_poly.entity_id
_entity_poly.type
_entity_poly.pdbx_seq_one_letter_code
_entity_poly.pdbx_strand_id
1 'polypeptide(L)'
;MNILIKGLLATAVIAALTGCDDSNNGEAPTTCAEAGDSCKTFTLLHTNDNHGCFWENKHGEYGMAARKTVIDSIRAEVATSGGEVLLLSGGDINTGVPESDLQDAKPDFIGMNAIGYDAMAVGNHEFDNPLSVVEMQRELAEFPMLAANIYNKATGERYFDAYKIFTVNGIKIAVIGLTTENTATLANPEYIGGLEFTDPTTEIKKV
;
A
#
# COMPACT_ATOMS: atom_id res chain seq x y z
N MET A 1 42.02 -8.42 -69.14
CA MET A 1 42.18 -7.57 -67.95
C MET A 1 41.04 -6.55 -67.97
N ASN A 2 40.12 -6.69 -67.00
CA ASN A 2 38.95 -5.87 -66.62
C ASN A 2 37.99 -5.37 -67.73
N ILE A 3 36.80 -5.94 -67.96
CA ILE A 3 35.61 -6.20 -67.11
C ILE A 3 34.65 -4.99 -66.99
N LEU A 4 33.44 -5.24 -67.50
CA LEU A 4 32.09 -4.75 -67.15
C LEU A 4 31.57 -3.39 -67.64
N ILE A 5 30.59 -3.56 -68.51
CA ILE A 5 29.55 -2.67 -69.02
C ILE A 5 28.34 -2.69 -68.06
N LYS A 6 27.59 -1.56 -68.05
CA LYS A 6 26.17 -1.35 -67.69
C LYS A 6 25.78 -1.20 -66.22
N GLY A 7 24.98 -0.16 -65.97
CA GLY A 7 23.91 -0.24 -64.97
C GLY A 7 23.58 1.08 -64.30
N LEU A 8 22.81 1.94 -64.96
CA LEU A 8 22.08 3.03 -64.32
C LEU A 8 21.00 2.42 -63.42
N LEU A 9 21.02 2.69 -62.11
CA LEU A 9 19.89 2.47 -61.22
C LEU A 9 19.92 3.54 -60.13
N ALA A 10 19.05 4.53 -60.33
CA ALA A 10 18.68 5.50 -59.32
C ALA A 10 17.93 4.76 -58.20
N THR A 11 18.35 4.95 -56.95
CA THR A 11 17.54 4.61 -55.80
C THR A 11 17.43 5.88 -54.96
N ALA A 12 16.30 6.57 -55.15
CA ALA A 12 15.88 7.65 -54.30
C ALA A 12 15.66 7.08 -52.89
N VAL A 13 16.49 7.50 -51.93
CA VAL A 13 16.20 7.30 -50.51
C VAL A 13 15.08 8.29 -50.17
N ILE A 14 13.84 7.85 -50.30
CA ILE A 14 12.71 8.54 -49.69
C ILE A 14 12.86 8.32 -48.19
N ALA A 15 13.40 9.33 -47.51
CA ALA A 15 13.25 9.45 -46.07
C ALA A 15 11.75 9.60 -45.80
N ALA A 16 11.09 8.51 -45.42
CA ALA A 16 9.78 8.57 -44.79
C ALA A 16 9.98 9.20 -43.40
N LEU A 17 9.98 10.54 -43.37
CA LEU A 17 9.57 11.28 -42.19
C LEU A 17 8.08 10.98 -42.01
N THR A 18 7.77 9.86 -41.36
CA THR A 18 6.43 9.65 -40.81
C THR A 18 6.23 10.76 -39.78
N GLY A 19 5.46 11.75 -40.18
CA GLY A 19 5.08 12.88 -39.35
C GLY A 19 4.46 12.39 -38.05
N CYS A 20 4.82 13.08 -36.97
CA CYS A 20 3.96 13.20 -35.81
C CYS A 20 2.65 13.82 -36.29
N ASP A 21 1.62 13.00 -36.48
CA ASP A 21 0.26 13.48 -36.62
C ASP A 21 -0.31 13.61 -35.20
N ASP A 22 -0.18 14.82 -34.64
CA ASP A 22 -0.67 15.26 -33.32
C ASP A 22 -2.20 15.42 -33.32
N SER A 23 -2.92 14.40 -33.78
CA SER A 23 -4.38 14.39 -33.80
C SER A 23 -4.98 13.05 -33.40
N ASN A 24 -4.42 12.40 -32.38
CA ASN A 24 -5.14 11.36 -31.66
C ASN A 24 -5.62 11.93 -30.33
N ASN A 25 -6.85 12.47 -30.33
CA ASN A 25 -7.75 12.40 -29.17
C ASN A 25 -8.12 10.91 -28.91
N GLY A 26 -7.12 10.03 -28.85
CA GLY A 26 -7.32 8.64 -28.48
C GLY A 26 -7.53 8.62 -26.99
N GLU A 27 -8.78 8.49 -26.56
CA GLU A 27 -9.09 8.23 -25.16
C GLU A 27 -8.18 7.11 -24.66
N ALA A 28 -7.56 7.32 -23.48
CA ALA A 28 -6.74 6.30 -22.87
C ALA A 28 -7.57 5.02 -22.71
N PRO A 29 -7.01 3.83 -23.02
CA PRO A 29 -7.75 2.58 -22.90
C PRO A 29 -8.29 2.44 -21.47
N THR A 30 -9.57 2.14 -21.35
CA THR A 30 -10.27 2.04 -20.07
C THR A 30 -10.31 0.61 -19.55
N THR A 31 -9.97 -0.36 -20.41
CA THR A 31 -9.88 -1.77 -20.07
C THR A 31 -8.55 -2.39 -20.50
N CYS A 32 -8.16 -3.48 -19.84
CA CYS A 32 -6.99 -4.25 -20.23
C CYS A 32 -7.13 -4.93 -21.61
N ALA A 33 -8.36 -5.25 -22.03
CA ALA A 33 -8.61 -5.78 -23.37
C ALA A 33 -8.27 -4.76 -24.46
N GLU A 34 -8.61 -3.48 -24.24
CA GLU A 34 -8.25 -2.37 -25.13
C GLU A 34 -6.75 -2.06 -25.08
N ALA A 35 -6.14 -2.15 -23.89
CA ALA A 35 -4.73 -1.83 -23.69
C ALA A 35 -3.76 -2.89 -24.24
N GLY A 36 -4.20 -4.15 -24.44
CA GLY A 36 -3.35 -5.23 -24.95
C GLY A 36 -2.05 -5.38 -24.16
N ASP A 37 -0.90 -5.41 -24.84
CA ASP A 37 0.43 -5.54 -24.22
C ASP A 37 0.81 -4.37 -23.30
N SER A 38 0.11 -3.23 -23.39
CA SER A 38 0.30 -2.09 -22.49
C SER A 38 -0.49 -2.21 -21.18
N CYS A 39 -1.42 -3.16 -21.07
CA CYS A 39 -2.12 -3.45 -19.82
C CYS A 39 -1.09 -3.84 -18.75
N LYS A 40 -1.13 -3.13 -17.62
CA LYS A 40 -0.39 -3.48 -16.42
C LYS A 40 -1.37 -3.93 -15.36
N THR A 41 -1.17 -5.12 -14.83
CA THR A 41 -1.97 -5.68 -13.74
C THR A 41 -1.10 -5.79 -12.49
N PHE A 42 -1.74 -5.69 -11.34
CA PHE A 42 -1.15 -6.02 -10.04
C PHE A 42 -2.26 -6.57 -9.15
N THR A 43 -1.89 -7.24 -8.08
CA THR A 43 -2.84 -7.79 -7.11
C THR A 43 -2.76 -6.97 -5.82
N LEU A 44 -3.90 -6.40 -5.41
CA LEU A 44 -4.06 -5.81 -4.09
C LEU A 44 -4.64 -6.85 -3.14
N LEU A 45 -3.91 -7.17 -2.09
CA LEU A 45 -4.41 -7.92 -0.94
C LEU A 45 -4.61 -6.96 0.23
N HIS A 46 -5.63 -7.22 1.04
CA HIS A 46 -5.82 -6.44 2.25
C HIS A 46 -6.42 -7.26 3.40
N THR A 47 -6.14 -6.79 4.61
CA THR A 47 -6.86 -7.16 5.84
C THR A 47 -7.15 -5.90 6.64
N ASN A 48 -8.00 -5.99 7.65
CA ASN A 48 -8.30 -4.90 8.58
C ASN A 48 -8.79 -5.52 9.89
N ASP A 49 -8.82 -4.74 10.98
CA ASP A 49 -9.42 -5.11 12.25
C ASP A 49 -8.85 -6.44 12.78
N ASN A 50 -7.52 -6.54 12.83
CA ASN A 50 -6.85 -7.76 13.27
C ASN A 50 -7.06 -8.03 14.76
N HIS A 51 -7.16 -6.98 15.59
CA HIS A 51 -7.56 -7.07 17.00
C HIS A 51 -6.88 -8.20 17.78
N GLY A 52 -5.55 -8.23 17.73
CA GLY A 52 -4.74 -9.19 18.47
C GLY A 52 -4.81 -10.66 17.99
N CYS A 53 -5.47 -10.95 16.88
CA CYS A 53 -5.68 -12.32 16.38
C CYS A 53 -4.43 -12.91 15.69
N PHE A 54 -3.26 -12.82 16.33
CA PHE A 54 -2.03 -13.39 15.78
C PHE A 54 -2.02 -14.93 15.79
N TRP A 55 -2.73 -15.55 16.74
CA TRP A 55 -2.84 -17.00 16.90
C TRP A 55 -4.15 -17.55 16.32
N GLU A 56 -4.19 -18.85 16.04
CA GLU A 56 -5.44 -19.54 15.70
C GLU A 56 -6.39 -19.58 16.90
N ASN A 57 -7.69 -19.65 16.65
CA ASN A 57 -8.64 -19.85 17.74
C ASN A 57 -8.76 -21.32 18.15
N LYS A 58 -9.64 -21.57 19.13
CA LYS A 58 -9.94 -22.91 19.63
C LYS A 58 -10.50 -23.88 18.57
N HIS A 59 -10.90 -23.40 17.40
CA HIS A 59 -11.40 -24.19 16.27
C HIS A 59 -10.35 -24.37 15.16
N GLY A 60 -9.13 -23.84 15.34
CA GLY A 60 -8.08 -23.88 14.32
C GLY A 60 -8.33 -22.91 13.16
N GLU A 61 -9.10 -21.85 13.39
CA GLU A 61 -9.39 -20.84 12.37
C GLU A 61 -8.38 -19.68 12.46
N TYR A 62 -8.14 -19.03 11.31
CA TYR A 62 -7.30 -17.82 11.16
C TYR A 62 -5.88 -17.94 11.77
N GLY A 63 -5.31 -16.83 12.26
CA GLY A 63 -3.94 -16.74 12.75
C GLY A 63 -2.92 -16.37 11.68
N MET A 64 -1.83 -15.73 12.11
CA MET A 64 -0.79 -15.19 11.20
C MET A 64 -0.05 -16.31 10.45
N ALA A 65 0.10 -17.50 11.03
CA ALA A 65 0.75 -18.64 10.37
C ALA A 65 -0.04 -19.14 9.15
N ALA A 66 -1.35 -19.32 9.31
CA ALA A 66 -2.23 -19.68 8.20
C ALA A 66 -2.30 -18.54 7.17
N ARG A 67 -2.43 -17.29 7.63
CA ARG A 67 -2.43 -16.09 6.78
C ARG A 67 -1.16 -15.99 5.92
N LYS A 68 0.01 -16.20 6.53
CA LYS A 68 1.32 -16.24 5.83
C LYS A 68 1.30 -17.24 4.69
N THR A 69 0.86 -18.46 4.98
CA THR A 69 0.83 -19.55 3.99
C THR A 69 -0.06 -19.19 2.79
N VAL A 70 -1.25 -18.65 3.04
CA VAL A 70 -2.17 -18.22 1.97
C VAL A 70 -1.57 -17.08 1.15
N ILE A 71 -1.04 -16.05 1.79
CA ILE A 71 -0.46 -14.89 1.11
C ILE A 71 0.75 -15.29 0.28
N ASP A 72 1.62 -16.17 0.79
CA ASP A 72 2.77 -16.67 0.04
C ASP A 72 2.34 -17.49 -1.18
N SER A 73 1.28 -18.31 -1.05
CA SER A 73 0.70 -19.03 -2.18
C SER A 73 0.19 -18.07 -3.25
N ILE A 74 -0.52 -17.01 -2.85
CA ILE A 74 -1.04 -16.00 -3.79
C ILE A 74 0.13 -15.27 -4.48
N ARG A 75 1.15 -14.85 -3.72
CA ARG A 75 2.35 -14.22 -4.30
C ARG A 75 3.04 -15.12 -5.31
N ALA A 76 3.18 -16.41 -4.99
CA ALA A 76 3.75 -17.38 -5.91
C ALA A 76 2.93 -17.50 -7.19
N GLU A 77 1.60 -17.63 -7.08
CA GLU A 77 0.69 -17.68 -8.23
C GLU A 77 0.78 -16.41 -9.10
N VAL A 78 0.68 -15.24 -8.49
CA VAL A 78 0.76 -13.94 -9.17
C VAL A 78 2.10 -13.79 -9.89
N ALA A 79 3.21 -14.20 -9.26
CA ALA A 79 4.54 -14.17 -9.86
C ALA A 79 4.67 -15.08 -11.10
N THR A 80 3.95 -16.23 -11.18
CA THR A 80 3.97 -17.09 -12.37
C THR A 80 3.43 -16.40 -13.62
N SER A 81 2.57 -15.39 -13.43
CA SER A 81 1.99 -14.59 -14.51
C SER A 81 2.71 -13.25 -14.72
N GLY A 82 3.89 -13.05 -14.09
CA GLY A 82 4.62 -11.79 -14.13
C GLY A 82 3.95 -10.64 -13.37
N GLY A 83 3.04 -10.97 -12.44
CA GLY A 83 2.37 -10.03 -11.58
C GLY A 83 3.19 -9.65 -10.34
N GLU A 84 2.87 -8.52 -9.73
CA GLU A 84 3.32 -8.14 -8.39
C GLU A 84 2.14 -7.96 -7.44
N VAL A 85 2.39 -8.15 -6.14
CA VAL A 85 1.39 -8.04 -5.07
C VAL A 85 1.71 -6.82 -4.21
N LEU A 86 0.68 -6.06 -3.84
CA LEU A 86 0.70 -5.08 -2.77
C LEU A 86 -0.22 -5.58 -1.65
N LEU A 87 0.26 -5.65 -0.41
CA LEU A 87 -0.48 -6.12 0.76
C LEU A 87 -0.65 -4.99 1.78
N LEU A 88 -1.90 -4.59 2.03
CA LEU A 88 -2.23 -3.47 2.90
C LEU A 88 -3.01 -3.91 4.15
N SER A 89 -2.85 -3.16 5.24
CA SER A 89 -3.69 -3.28 6.42
C SER A 89 -4.56 -2.03 6.62
N GLY A 90 -5.83 -2.22 6.98
CA GLY A 90 -6.75 -1.15 7.38
C GLY A 90 -6.54 -0.63 8.80
N GLY A 91 -5.62 -1.21 9.57
CA GLY A 91 -5.36 -0.83 10.96
C GLY A 91 -6.15 -1.67 11.96
N ASP A 92 -6.26 -1.15 13.19
CA ASP A 92 -6.86 -1.82 14.34
C ASP A 92 -6.23 -3.19 14.58
N ILE A 93 -4.91 -3.17 14.78
CA ILE A 93 -4.13 -4.35 15.15
C ILE A 93 -4.25 -4.61 16.64
N ASN A 94 -4.30 -3.53 17.42
CA ASN A 94 -4.41 -3.55 18.87
C ASN A 94 -5.80 -3.98 19.35
N THR A 95 -5.82 -4.47 20.60
CA THR A 95 -7.01 -4.70 21.44
C THR A 95 -7.97 -5.77 20.92
N GLY A 96 -8.04 -6.92 21.59
CA GLY A 96 -9.10 -7.92 21.36
C GLY A 96 -8.81 -9.32 21.89
N VAL A 97 -7.53 -9.69 21.98
CA VAL A 97 -7.09 -11.02 22.45
C VAL A 97 -6.12 -10.84 23.61
N PRO A 98 -6.38 -11.39 24.81
CA PRO A 98 -5.58 -11.12 26.01
C PRO A 98 -4.08 -11.38 25.84
N GLU A 99 -3.70 -12.42 25.10
CA GLU A 99 -2.31 -12.74 24.81
C GLU A 99 -1.61 -11.65 23.98
N SER A 100 -2.33 -10.98 23.09
CA SER A 100 -1.82 -9.84 22.33
C SER A 100 -1.81 -8.57 23.19
N ASP A 101 -2.93 -8.30 23.88
CA ASP A 101 -3.13 -7.08 24.66
C ASP A 101 -2.09 -6.94 25.77
N LEU A 102 -1.79 -8.03 26.49
CA LEU A 102 -0.75 -8.07 27.54
C LEU A 102 0.68 -7.89 27.01
N GLN A 103 0.86 -7.93 25.70
CA GLN A 103 2.14 -7.81 25.03
C GLN A 103 2.19 -6.60 24.09
N ASP A 104 1.26 -5.65 24.22
CA ASP A 104 1.19 -4.44 23.39
C ASP A 104 1.13 -4.75 21.89
N ALA A 105 0.44 -5.82 21.48
CA ALA A 105 0.37 -6.31 20.10
C ALA A 105 1.73 -6.62 19.42
N LYS A 106 2.82 -6.75 20.18
CA LYS A 106 4.14 -7.15 19.66
C LYS A 106 4.10 -8.42 18.79
N PRO A 107 3.45 -9.53 19.20
CA PRO A 107 3.41 -10.72 18.35
C PRO A 107 2.68 -10.47 17.01
N ASP A 108 1.68 -9.59 17.00
CA ASP A 108 0.93 -9.22 15.80
C ASP A 108 1.81 -8.47 14.81
N PHE A 109 2.50 -7.41 15.24
CA PHE A 109 3.41 -6.66 14.38
C PHE A 109 4.59 -7.51 13.88
N ILE A 110 5.16 -8.38 14.72
CA ILE A 110 6.18 -9.36 14.28
C ILE A 110 5.61 -10.31 13.22
N GLY A 111 4.37 -10.78 13.42
CA GLY A 111 3.66 -11.61 12.45
C GLY A 111 3.43 -10.87 11.12
N MET A 112 3.03 -9.60 11.18
CA MET A 112 2.85 -8.75 9.99
C MET A 112 4.16 -8.53 9.25
N ASN A 113 5.29 -8.33 9.94
CA ASN A 113 6.61 -8.25 9.30
C ASN A 113 6.96 -9.57 8.60
N ALA A 114 6.76 -10.72 9.26
CA ALA A 114 7.01 -12.03 8.65
C ALA A 114 6.11 -12.33 7.44
N ILE A 115 4.87 -11.83 7.47
CA ILE A 115 3.96 -11.85 6.32
C ILE A 115 4.41 -10.89 5.23
N GLY A 116 5.05 -9.78 5.57
CA GLY A 116 5.50 -8.76 4.63
C GLY A 116 4.35 -7.86 4.19
N TYR A 117 3.66 -7.22 5.15
CA TYR A 117 2.75 -6.12 4.83
C TYR A 117 3.54 -4.93 4.26
N ASP A 118 2.94 -4.21 3.30
CA ASP A 118 3.60 -3.09 2.61
C ASP A 118 3.28 -1.73 3.25
N ALA A 119 2.07 -1.57 3.79
CA ALA A 119 1.68 -0.41 4.59
C ALA A 119 0.43 -0.72 5.42
N MET A 120 0.20 0.12 6.43
CA MET A 120 -0.97 0.03 7.30
C MET A 120 -1.56 1.41 7.55
N ALA A 121 -2.89 1.56 7.49
CA ALA A 121 -3.56 2.73 8.06
C ALA A 121 -3.56 2.63 9.59
N VAL A 122 -3.35 3.75 10.29
CA VAL A 122 -3.48 3.79 11.75
C VAL A 122 -4.96 3.79 12.11
N GLY A 123 -5.42 2.78 12.83
CA GLY A 123 -6.77 2.67 13.35
C GLY A 123 -6.97 3.42 14.66
N ASN A 124 -8.20 3.44 15.18
CA ASN A 124 -8.46 4.09 16.46
C ASN A 124 -7.94 3.25 17.65
N HIS A 125 -7.91 1.93 17.53
CA HIS A 125 -7.46 1.05 18.60
C HIS A 125 -5.94 1.06 18.81
N GLU A 126 -5.17 1.58 17.84
CA GLU A 126 -3.77 1.93 18.09
C GLU A 126 -3.61 2.93 19.24
N PHE A 127 -4.64 3.73 19.55
CA PHE A 127 -4.65 4.72 20.64
C PHE A 127 -5.32 4.24 21.93
N ASP A 128 -5.62 2.94 22.05
CA ASP A 128 -6.03 2.33 23.33
C ASP A 128 -4.88 2.29 24.34
N ASN A 129 -3.65 2.47 23.86
CA ASN A 129 -2.42 2.52 24.65
C ASN A 129 -1.78 3.92 24.61
N PRO A 130 -0.92 4.26 25.58
CA PRO A 130 -0.15 5.50 25.55
C PRO A 130 0.69 5.65 24.27
N LEU A 131 0.99 6.88 23.84
CA LEU A 131 1.79 7.13 22.62
C LEU A 131 3.16 6.45 22.63
N SER A 132 3.75 6.19 23.81
CA SER A 132 5.00 5.43 23.89
C SER A 132 4.87 4.00 23.32
N VAL A 133 3.69 3.38 23.43
CA VAL A 133 3.41 2.08 22.82
C VAL A 133 3.22 2.21 21.32
N VAL A 134 2.52 3.27 20.86
CA VAL A 134 2.37 3.58 19.43
C VAL A 134 3.74 3.78 18.77
N GLU A 135 4.65 4.53 19.40
CA GLU A 135 6.00 4.72 18.88
C GLU A 135 6.80 3.41 18.87
N MET A 136 6.69 2.58 19.91
CA MET A 136 7.33 1.27 19.93
C MET A 136 6.81 0.37 18.80
N GLN A 137 5.50 0.36 18.54
CA GLN A 137 4.91 -0.40 17.43
C GLN A 137 5.37 0.14 16.07
N ARG A 138 5.45 1.47 15.93
CA ARG A 138 5.98 2.13 14.73
C ARG A 138 7.45 1.77 14.48
N GLU A 139 8.26 1.65 15.53
CA GLU A 139 9.65 1.18 15.43
C GLU A 139 9.76 -0.32 15.12
N LEU A 140 8.80 -1.12 15.61
CA LEU A 140 8.75 -2.57 15.38
C LEU A 140 8.29 -2.92 13.96
N ALA A 141 7.37 -2.14 13.38
CA ALA A 141 6.84 -2.37 12.04
C ALA A 141 7.91 -2.12 10.97
N GLU A 142 8.14 -3.10 10.10
CA GLU A 142 9.04 -2.97 8.94
C GLU A 142 8.37 -2.26 7.75
N PHE A 143 7.14 -1.77 7.94
CA PHE A 143 6.30 -1.08 6.98
C PHE A 143 5.75 0.22 7.57
N PRO A 144 5.46 1.24 6.73
CA PRO A 144 4.92 2.49 7.22
C PRO A 144 3.49 2.33 7.79
N MET A 145 3.30 2.89 8.98
CA MET A 145 2.00 3.23 9.54
C MET A 145 1.59 4.63 9.04
N LEU A 146 0.43 4.74 8.41
CA LEU A 146 0.01 5.92 7.65
C LEU A 146 -1.24 6.56 8.26
N ALA A 147 -1.22 7.89 8.42
CA ALA A 147 -2.39 8.68 8.76
C ALA A 147 -2.20 10.14 8.35
N ALA A 148 -2.97 10.61 7.36
CA ALA A 148 -2.90 11.97 6.88
C ALA A 148 -3.56 13.00 7.81
N ASN A 149 -4.51 12.55 8.63
CA ASN A 149 -5.44 13.40 9.39
C ASN A 149 -5.20 13.36 10.90
N ILE A 150 -3.98 13.01 11.32
CA ILE A 150 -3.54 13.09 12.71
C ILE A 150 -2.42 14.12 12.81
N TYR A 151 -2.59 15.11 13.65
CA TYR A 151 -1.64 16.20 13.85
C TYR A 151 -1.12 16.24 15.28
N ASN A 152 0.16 16.59 15.44
CA ASN A 152 0.71 16.97 16.72
C ASN A 152 0.29 18.42 17.02
N LYS A 153 -0.48 18.64 18.10
CA LYS A 153 -0.99 19.98 18.45
C LYS A 153 0.11 21.00 18.75
N ALA A 154 1.27 20.55 19.23
CA ALA A 154 2.37 21.44 19.60
C ALA A 154 3.12 21.97 18.37
N THR A 155 3.31 21.14 17.35
CA THR A 155 4.07 21.51 16.13
C THR A 155 3.16 21.91 14.97
N GLY A 156 1.91 21.46 14.95
CA GLY A 156 1.01 21.59 13.80
C GLY A 156 1.37 20.68 12.63
N GLU A 157 2.31 19.75 12.81
CA GLU A 157 2.75 18.80 11.79
C GLU A 157 1.97 17.49 11.88
N ARG A 158 1.90 16.77 10.76
CA ARG A 158 1.30 15.43 10.75
C ARG A 158 2.10 14.50 11.66
N TYR A 159 1.38 13.70 12.45
CA TYR A 159 1.99 12.80 13.42
C TYR A 159 2.48 11.48 12.78
N PHE A 160 1.92 11.10 11.65
CA PHE A 160 2.36 10.00 10.79
C PHE A 160 2.59 10.52 9.36
N ASP A 161 3.32 9.74 8.55
CA ASP A 161 3.33 9.97 7.12
C ASP A 161 1.90 9.86 6.54
N ALA A 162 1.53 10.79 5.67
CA ALA A 162 0.20 10.81 5.08
C ALA A 162 0.00 9.67 4.07
N TYR A 163 1.05 9.37 3.29
CA TYR A 163 1.01 8.39 2.23
C TYR A 163 2.38 7.79 1.93
N LYS A 164 2.37 6.67 1.21
CA LYS A 164 3.57 6.06 0.62
C LYS A 164 3.33 5.77 -0.86
N ILE A 165 4.31 6.09 -1.71
CA ILE A 165 4.29 5.71 -3.13
C ILE A 165 5.04 4.39 -3.30
N PHE A 166 4.36 3.41 -3.90
CA PHE A 166 4.92 2.13 -4.31
C PHE A 166 5.04 2.11 -5.84
N THR A 167 6.07 1.45 -6.36
CA THR A 167 6.13 1.10 -7.78
C THR A 167 5.81 -0.38 -7.88
N VAL A 168 4.67 -0.72 -8.50
CA VAL A 168 4.20 -2.09 -8.65
C VAL A 168 3.96 -2.36 -10.12
N ASN A 169 4.68 -3.32 -10.70
CA ASN A 169 4.65 -3.63 -12.13
C ASN A 169 4.87 -2.41 -13.05
N GLY A 170 5.74 -1.50 -12.62
CA GLY A 170 6.06 -0.24 -13.32
C GLY A 170 5.00 0.86 -13.16
N ILE A 171 3.91 0.61 -12.43
CA ILE A 171 2.89 1.61 -12.08
C ILE A 171 3.24 2.24 -10.73
N LYS A 172 3.13 3.56 -10.63
CA LYS A 172 3.23 4.25 -9.33
C LYS A 172 1.86 4.29 -8.65
N ILE A 173 1.78 3.76 -7.44
CA ILE A 173 0.56 3.70 -6.62
C ILE A 173 0.82 4.47 -5.34
N ALA A 174 0.03 5.51 -5.08
CA ALA A 174 0.03 6.19 -3.78
C ALA A 174 -0.99 5.51 -2.85
N VAL A 175 -0.53 5.06 -1.68
CA VAL A 175 -1.37 4.54 -0.60
C VAL A 175 -1.47 5.61 0.46
N ILE A 176 -2.69 6.12 0.71
CA ILE A 176 -2.97 7.17 1.69
C ILE A 176 -3.60 6.52 2.93
N GLY A 177 -3.11 6.85 4.11
CA GLY A 177 -3.69 6.42 5.38
C GLY A 177 -4.66 7.45 5.94
N LEU A 178 -5.79 7.01 6.48
CA LEU A 178 -6.77 7.87 7.15
C LEU A 178 -7.30 7.15 8.38
N THR A 179 -7.45 7.91 9.47
CA THR A 179 -8.00 7.43 10.75
C THR A 179 -9.37 8.07 10.97
N THR A 180 -10.28 7.41 11.65
CA THR A 180 -11.57 8.03 12.02
C THR A 180 -11.34 9.24 12.95
N GLU A 181 -12.04 10.36 12.71
CA GLU A 181 -11.96 11.53 13.60
C GLU A 181 -12.57 11.27 14.99
N ASN A 182 -13.44 10.26 15.08
CA ASN A 182 -14.06 9.83 16.32
C ASN A 182 -13.04 9.30 17.35
N THR A 183 -11.81 8.96 16.95
CA THR A 183 -10.75 8.61 17.90
C THR A 183 -10.57 9.67 18.98
N ALA A 184 -10.76 10.95 18.65
CA ALA A 184 -10.68 12.06 19.61
C ALA A 184 -11.70 11.96 20.76
N THR A 185 -12.81 11.24 20.55
CA THR A 185 -13.87 11.05 21.55
C THR A 185 -13.90 9.64 22.13
N LEU A 186 -13.38 8.64 21.40
CA LEU A 186 -13.38 7.23 21.80
C LEU A 186 -12.15 6.84 22.62
N ALA A 187 -10.97 7.38 22.30
CA ALA A 187 -9.73 7.03 22.99
C ALA A 187 -9.60 7.77 24.34
N ASN A 188 -8.70 7.28 25.20
CA ASN A 188 -8.42 7.93 26.47
C ASN A 188 -7.75 9.31 26.24
N PRO A 189 -8.35 10.43 26.69
CA PRO A 189 -7.78 11.76 26.52
C PRO A 189 -6.38 11.92 27.11
N GLU A 190 -6.01 11.14 28.14
CA GLU A 190 -4.64 11.15 28.69
C GLU A 190 -3.61 10.60 27.71
N TYR A 191 -4.00 9.64 26.85
CA TYR A 191 -3.10 9.03 25.87
C TYR A 191 -2.98 9.89 24.62
N ILE A 192 -4.08 10.50 24.18
CA ILE A 192 -4.13 11.27 22.92
C ILE A 192 -4.11 12.79 23.10
N GLY A 193 -3.90 13.31 24.31
CA GLY A 193 -4.06 14.73 24.61
C GLY A 193 -3.24 15.67 23.72
N GLY A 194 -2.05 15.23 23.30
CA GLY A 194 -1.15 15.95 22.39
C GLY A 194 -1.52 15.87 20.90
N LEU A 195 -2.52 15.07 20.53
CA LEU A 195 -2.91 14.84 19.14
C LEU A 195 -4.25 15.48 18.80
N GLU A 196 -4.39 15.89 17.55
CA GLU A 196 -5.63 16.33 16.92
C GLU A 196 -5.99 15.39 15.77
N PHE A 197 -7.24 14.96 15.73
CA PHE A 197 -7.79 14.11 14.68
C PHE A 197 -8.76 14.96 13.85
N THR A 198 -8.43 15.20 12.60
CA THR A 198 -9.24 16.04 11.70
C THR A 198 -10.13 15.19 10.79
N ASP A 199 -11.20 15.77 10.26
CA ASP A 199 -12.09 15.11 9.30
C ASP A 199 -11.31 14.50 8.11
N PRO A 200 -11.33 13.16 7.95
CA PRO A 200 -10.60 12.49 6.88
C PRO A 200 -11.09 12.88 5.48
N THR A 201 -12.38 13.24 5.32
CA THR A 201 -12.96 13.64 4.03
C THR A 201 -12.50 15.03 3.59
N THR A 202 -12.18 15.88 4.55
CA THR A 202 -11.55 17.18 4.31
C THR A 202 -10.05 17.02 4.09
N GLU A 203 -9.40 16.14 4.86
CA GLU A 203 -7.95 15.98 4.81
C GLU A 203 -7.45 15.32 3.54
N ILE A 204 -8.16 14.33 3.00
CA ILE A 204 -7.76 13.63 1.76
C ILE A 204 -7.57 14.58 0.57
N LYS A 205 -8.23 15.74 0.57
CA LYS A 205 -8.11 16.76 -0.50
C LYS A 205 -6.80 17.56 -0.44
N LYS A 206 -6.05 17.47 0.67
CA LYS A 206 -4.79 18.19 0.92
C LYS A 206 -3.55 17.32 0.69
N VAL A 207 -3.74 16.07 0.30
CA VAL A 207 -2.69 15.05 0.15
C VAL A 207 -2.48 14.75 -1.33
#